data_AF-A0A1Z4LWN9-F1
#
_entry.id   AF-A0A1Z4LWN9-F1
#
_cell.length_a   1.000
_cell.length_b   1.000
_cell.length_c   1.000
_cell.angle_alpha   90.00
_cell.angle_beta   90.00
_cell.angle_gamma   90.00
#
_symmetry.space_group_name_H-M   'P 1'
#
loop_
_entity.id
_entity.type
_entity.pdbx_description
1 polymer ?
#
loop_
_entity_poly.entity_id
_entity_poly.type
_entity_poly.pdbx_seq_one_letter_code
_entity_poly.pdbx_strand_id
1 'polypeptide(L)'
;MSRYQPTNNIRMIKIKIMTTVKTSNKLTVKFLPWFIWAIAGFYTVVILPMLITTLLQSIPKKLTCEREKSAQINCQLQNSILPSKPVVVEGLQGARFQTKAYNKNQNQSRNRIPYEIQKIVLLTKNREVLFLSHQAYDPEYTTQKMLSWESQINAFIHNPNQQSLKLNTSNIEPEWFVMTTSRWIIIGVILNAILILSFMGEVSICELDFSSGYITKKLRWLFIFTKKNKYSLIEIKDVQVEWKKHKSNVYRITLTLASGKKLPLSTYYANYLKPAKKIKTTANEIRNFLSLSSS
;
A
#
# COMPACT_ATOMS: atom_id res chain seq x y z
N MET A 1 0.69 -20.46 46.57
CA MET A 1 1.26 -19.64 45.47
C MET A 1 1.60 -20.55 44.30
N SER A 2 0.72 -20.63 43.30
CA SER A 2 0.96 -21.40 42.07
C SER A 2 1.39 -20.45 40.95
N ARG A 3 2.58 -20.65 40.38
CA ARG A 3 3.09 -19.84 39.26
C ARG A 3 2.52 -20.37 37.95
N TYR A 4 1.72 -19.53 37.30
CA TYR A 4 1.25 -19.75 35.95
C TYR A 4 2.41 -19.59 34.96
N GLN A 5 2.82 -20.66 34.29
CA GLN A 5 3.74 -20.59 33.15
C GLN A 5 2.94 -20.53 31.85
N PRO A 6 3.03 -19.44 31.06
CA PRO A 6 2.37 -19.39 29.76
C PRO A 6 3.16 -20.23 28.74
N THR A 7 2.55 -21.33 28.28
CA THR A 7 3.01 -22.09 27.13
C THR A 7 2.72 -21.31 25.84
N ASN A 8 3.66 -20.46 25.42
CA ASN A 8 3.61 -19.80 24.12
C ASN A 8 3.96 -20.81 23.02
N ASN A 9 2.94 -21.49 22.52
CA ASN A 9 3.02 -22.40 21.39
C ASN A 9 3.00 -21.59 20.07
N ILE A 10 4.10 -20.90 19.77
CA ILE A 10 4.24 -20.19 18.49
C ILE A 10 4.44 -21.23 17.39
N ARG A 11 3.36 -21.54 16.64
CA ARG A 11 3.46 -22.30 15.40
C ARG A 11 4.30 -21.51 14.40
N MET A 12 5.57 -21.89 14.25
CA MET A 12 6.44 -21.37 13.19
C MET A 12 5.83 -21.70 11.83
N ILE A 13 5.38 -20.68 11.12
CA ILE A 13 4.95 -20.79 9.72
C ILE A 13 6.17 -21.22 8.89
N LYS A 14 6.15 -22.43 8.33
CA LYS A 14 7.23 -22.92 7.45
C LYS A 14 7.16 -22.21 6.10
N ILE A 15 7.91 -21.14 5.95
CA ILE A 15 7.91 -20.37 4.70
C ILE A 15 8.69 -21.12 3.59
N LYS A 16 8.07 -21.29 2.42
CA LYS A 16 8.56 -22.15 1.32
C LYS A 16 9.15 -21.31 0.18
N ILE A 17 10.39 -20.84 0.35
CA ILE A 17 11.18 -20.08 -0.67
C ILE A 17 11.36 -20.84 -2.00
N MET A 18 11.47 -22.15 -1.91
CA MET A 18 11.74 -23.02 -3.05
C MET A 18 10.80 -24.21 -3.01
N THR A 19 10.14 -24.46 -4.12
CA THR A 19 9.23 -25.60 -4.29
C THR A 19 9.74 -26.48 -5.42
N THR A 20 9.84 -27.77 -5.13
CA THR A 20 10.12 -28.80 -6.13
C THR A 20 8.87 -29.64 -6.29
N VAL A 21 8.45 -29.88 -7.53
CA VAL A 21 7.35 -30.78 -7.89
C VAL A 21 7.93 -31.77 -8.88
N LYS A 22 7.91 -33.05 -8.52
CA LYS A 22 8.50 -34.13 -9.32
C LYS A 22 7.40 -35.09 -9.76
N THR A 23 7.45 -35.45 -11.03
CA THR A 23 6.74 -36.56 -11.66
C THR A 23 7.78 -37.46 -12.34
N SER A 24 7.38 -38.59 -12.93
CA SER A 24 8.30 -39.50 -13.64
C SER A 24 9.08 -38.77 -14.74
N ASN A 25 8.41 -37.94 -15.53
CA ASN A 25 8.99 -37.31 -16.72
C ASN A 25 9.26 -35.81 -16.57
N LYS A 26 8.86 -35.19 -15.46
CA LYS A 26 8.98 -33.73 -15.27
C LYS A 26 9.39 -33.37 -13.85
N LEU A 27 10.38 -32.48 -13.75
CA LEU A 27 10.81 -31.82 -12.51
C LEU A 27 10.64 -30.31 -12.64
N THR A 28 9.82 -29.72 -11.77
CA THR A 28 9.62 -28.28 -11.72
C THR A 28 10.22 -27.71 -10.45
N VAL A 29 11.17 -26.79 -10.59
CA VAL A 29 11.80 -26.05 -9.50
C VAL A 29 11.37 -24.60 -9.58
N LYS A 30 10.70 -24.09 -8.54
CA LYS A 30 10.28 -22.69 -8.45
C LYS A 30 11.02 -21.99 -7.32
N PHE A 31 11.60 -20.84 -7.62
CA PHE A 31 12.22 -19.91 -6.69
C PHE A 31 11.28 -18.72 -6.49
N LEU A 32 10.83 -18.52 -5.26
CA LEU A 32 9.85 -17.51 -4.87
C LEU A 32 10.52 -16.49 -3.94
N PRO A 33 10.54 -15.18 -4.28
CA PRO A 33 11.11 -14.14 -3.44
C PRO A 33 10.12 -13.73 -2.32
N TRP A 34 9.69 -14.70 -1.51
CA TRP A 34 8.59 -14.49 -0.54
C TRP A 34 8.84 -13.32 0.43
N PHE A 35 10.10 -13.05 0.80
CA PHE A 35 10.42 -11.97 1.73
C PHE A 35 10.11 -10.61 1.11
N ILE A 36 10.42 -10.45 -0.18
CA ILE A 36 10.08 -9.25 -0.95
C ILE A 36 8.56 -9.13 -1.08
N TRP A 37 7.86 -10.24 -1.29
CA TRP A 37 6.39 -10.26 -1.31
C TRP A 37 5.78 -9.96 0.06
N ALA A 38 6.39 -10.40 1.16
CA ALA A 38 5.92 -10.13 2.51
C ALA A 38 6.10 -8.65 2.87
N ILE A 39 7.25 -8.07 2.53
CA ILE A 39 7.50 -6.62 2.68
C ILE A 39 6.48 -5.83 1.86
N ALA A 40 6.27 -6.20 0.61
CA ALA A 40 5.28 -5.57 -0.25
C ALA A 40 3.85 -5.72 0.27
N GLY A 41 3.50 -6.90 0.76
CA GLY A 41 2.22 -7.17 1.41
C GLY A 41 2.02 -6.26 2.62
N PHE A 42 3.05 -6.07 3.44
CA PHE A 42 3.01 -5.14 4.57
C PHE A 42 2.77 -3.69 4.09
N TYR A 43 3.52 -3.22 3.08
CA TYR A 43 3.34 -1.87 2.55
C TYR A 43 1.95 -1.65 1.95
N THR A 44 1.43 -2.62 1.21
CA THR A 44 0.10 -2.53 0.59
C THR A 44 -1.03 -2.64 1.60
N VAL A 45 -0.92 -3.46 2.64
CA VAL A 45 -2.00 -3.65 3.64
C VAL A 45 -1.98 -2.58 4.71
N VAL A 46 -0.81 -2.07 5.11
CA VAL A 46 -0.69 -1.13 6.23
C VAL A 46 -0.60 0.32 5.74
N ILE A 47 0.27 0.59 4.78
CA ILE A 47 0.58 1.98 4.39
C ILE A 47 -0.46 2.52 3.40
N LEU A 48 -0.93 1.69 2.46
CA LEU A 48 -1.89 2.15 1.44
C LEU A 48 -3.22 2.63 2.05
N PRO A 49 -3.87 1.91 3.00
CA PRO A 49 -5.09 2.41 3.61
C PRO A 49 -4.87 3.70 4.39
N MET A 50 -3.73 3.83 5.07
CA MET A 50 -3.38 5.06 5.78
C MET A 50 -3.31 6.25 4.79
N LEU A 51 -2.69 6.07 3.64
CA LEU A 51 -2.64 7.10 2.59
C LEU A 51 -4.01 7.38 1.95
N ILE A 52 -4.84 6.35 1.74
CA ILE A 52 -6.20 6.53 1.23
C ILE A 52 -7.05 7.35 2.22
N THR A 53 -6.97 7.05 3.51
CA THR A 53 -7.73 7.79 4.54
C THR A 53 -7.30 9.25 4.64
N THR A 54 -6.01 9.57 4.46
CA THR A 54 -5.55 10.96 4.46
C THR A 54 -5.95 11.71 3.20
N LEU A 55 -5.97 11.04 2.04
CA LEU A 55 -6.47 11.64 0.79
C LEU A 55 -7.99 11.87 0.80
N LEU A 56 -8.75 11.00 1.47
CA LEU A 56 -10.21 11.17 1.60
C LEU A 56 -10.58 12.36 2.51
N GLN A 57 -9.75 12.72 3.47
CA GLN A 57 -9.99 13.84 4.38
C GLN A 57 -9.80 15.22 3.71
N SER A 58 -9.09 15.29 2.58
CA SER A 58 -8.75 16.54 1.89
C SER A 58 -9.68 16.89 0.72
N ILE A 59 -10.83 16.20 0.60
CA ILE A 59 -11.79 16.45 -0.47
C ILE A 59 -12.43 17.85 -0.26
N PRO A 60 -12.27 18.79 -1.22
CA PRO A 60 -12.89 20.10 -1.14
C PRO A 60 -14.41 19.96 -1.10
N LYS A 61 -15.03 20.73 -0.21
CA LYS A 61 -16.47 20.85 -0.08
C LYS A 61 -16.92 22.15 -0.72
N LYS A 62 -17.99 22.07 -1.47
CA LYS A 62 -18.58 23.23 -2.13
C LYS A 62 -20.02 23.37 -1.70
N LEU A 63 -20.38 24.55 -1.18
CA LEU A 63 -21.76 24.93 -0.90
C LEU A 63 -22.17 25.96 -1.93
N THR A 64 -23.18 25.63 -2.73
CA THR A 64 -23.79 26.54 -3.69
C THR A 64 -25.22 26.78 -3.27
N CYS A 65 -25.59 28.02 -3.02
CA CYS A 65 -26.95 28.43 -2.73
C CYS A 65 -27.42 29.44 -3.76
N GLU A 66 -28.64 29.23 -4.27
CA GLU A 66 -29.29 30.12 -5.22
C GLU A 66 -30.67 30.49 -4.70
N ARG A 67 -31.03 31.76 -4.84
CA ARG A 67 -32.32 32.31 -4.44
C ARG A 67 -33.18 32.48 -5.69
N GLU A 68 -34.18 31.62 -5.84
CA GLU A 68 -35.08 31.62 -7.01
C GLU A 68 -36.20 32.67 -6.86
N LYS A 69 -36.66 32.88 -5.62
CA LYS A 69 -37.62 33.92 -5.20
C LYS A 69 -37.21 34.47 -3.84
N SER A 70 -37.63 35.68 -3.47
CA SER A 70 -37.19 36.38 -2.24
C SER A 70 -37.24 35.53 -0.96
N ALA A 71 -38.11 34.51 -0.88
CA ALA A 71 -38.24 33.60 0.26
C ALA A 71 -37.66 32.18 0.07
N GLN A 72 -37.33 31.72 -1.16
CA GLN A 72 -36.92 30.34 -1.41
C GLN A 72 -35.43 30.25 -1.73
N ILE A 73 -34.69 29.59 -0.83
CA ILE A 73 -33.25 29.34 -0.96
C ILE A 73 -33.03 27.86 -1.26
N ASN A 74 -32.45 27.58 -2.42
CA ASN A 74 -32.06 26.23 -2.82
C ASN A 74 -30.55 26.08 -2.65
N CYS A 75 -30.12 25.25 -1.69
CA CYS A 75 -28.71 25.00 -1.42
C CYS A 75 -28.32 23.57 -1.83
N GLN A 76 -27.13 23.44 -2.41
CA GLN A 76 -26.53 22.20 -2.84
C GLN A 76 -25.14 22.06 -2.22
N LEU A 77 -24.94 20.95 -1.53
CA LEU A 77 -23.68 20.56 -0.92
C LEU A 77 -23.00 19.48 -1.76
N GLN A 78 -21.81 19.78 -2.27
CA GLN A 78 -20.97 18.84 -3.00
C GLN A 78 -19.80 18.41 -2.09
N ASN A 79 -19.76 17.11 -1.78
CA ASN A 79 -18.79 16.49 -0.88
C ASN A 79 -17.76 15.61 -1.63
N SER A 80 -17.56 15.84 -2.92
CA SER A 80 -16.66 15.02 -3.75
C SER A 80 -16.05 15.81 -4.90
N ILE A 81 -14.80 15.47 -5.23
CA ILE A 81 -14.09 15.90 -6.45
C ILE A 81 -14.70 15.21 -7.69
N LEU A 82 -15.22 13.99 -7.52
CA LEU A 82 -15.89 13.25 -8.58
C LEU A 82 -17.32 13.80 -8.80
N PRO A 83 -17.84 13.73 -10.04
CA PRO A 83 -19.21 14.12 -10.36
C PRO A 83 -20.19 13.19 -9.63
N SER A 84 -20.54 13.58 -8.42
CA SER A 84 -21.54 12.93 -7.58
C SER A 84 -22.75 13.85 -7.49
N LYS A 85 -23.94 13.26 -7.32
CA LYS A 85 -25.16 14.04 -7.17
C LYS A 85 -25.01 14.94 -5.94
N PRO A 86 -25.17 16.27 -6.09
CA PRO A 86 -25.10 17.18 -4.95
C PRO A 86 -26.20 16.83 -3.94
N VAL A 87 -25.90 16.96 -2.66
CA VAL A 87 -26.87 16.78 -1.59
C VAL A 87 -27.65 18.07 -1.43
N VAL A 88 -28.97 18.02 -1.64
CA VAL A 88 -29.84 19.18 -1.44
C VAL A 88 -29.95 19.49 0.05
N VAL A 89 -29.76 20.75 0.40
CA VAL A 89 -29.90 21.30 1.77
C VAL A 89 -31.15 22.16 1.79
N GLU A 90 -32.28 21.56 2.15
CA GLU A 90 -33.57 22.22 2.19
C GLU A 90 -33.74 23.07 3.44
N GLY A 91 -34.32 24.27 3.30
CA GLY A 91 -34.70 25.10 4.43
C GLY A 91 -33.53 25.57 5.28
N LEU A 92 -32.44 26.01 4.64
CA LEU A 92 -31.29 26.61 5.33
C LEU A 92 -31.72 27.86 6.11
N GLN A 93 -31.44 27.88 7.41
CA GLN A 93 -31.76 28.96 8.35
C GLN A 93 -30.52 29.67 8.88
N GLY A 94 -29.36 29.01 8.87
CA GLY A 94 -28.11 29.59 9.37
C GLY A 94 -26.93 28.64 9.20
N ALA A 95 -25.76 29.11 9.62
CA ALA A 95 -24.61 28.30 9.93
C ALA A 95 -24.16 28.57 11.37
N ARG A 96 -23.55 27.56 12.00
CA ARG A 96 -22.96 27.67 13.33
C ARG A 96 -21.54 27.11 13.32
N PHE A 97 -20.60 27.88 13.83
CA PHE A 97 -19.27 27.38 14.17
C PHE A 97 -19.30 26.68 15.53
N GLN A 98 -18.72 25.49 15.60
CA GLN A 98 -18.58 24.71 16.83
C GLN A 98 -17.14 24.29 16.99
N THR A 99 -16.61 24.42 18.20
CA THR A 99 -15.32 23.86 18.54
C THR A 99 -15.43 22.88 19.70
N LYS A 100 -14.57 21.86 19.65
CA LYS A 100 -14.43 20.90 20.74
C LYS A 100 -12.95 20.66 20.96
N ALA A 101 -12.43 21.25 22.03
CA ALA A 101 -11.07 20.96 22.49
C ALA A 101 -10.97 19.48 22.86
N TYR A 102 -10.08 18.75 22.21
CA TYR A 102 -9.78 17.37 22.60
C TYR A 102 -8.66 17.40 23.64
N ASN A 103 -9.00 17.85 24.85
CA ASN A 103 -8.08 17.79 25.98
C ASN A 103 -8.30 16.44 26.69
N LYS A 104 -7.33 15.53 26.55
CA LYS A 104 -7.46 14.19 27.13
C LYS A 104 -7.24 14.31 28.63
N ASN A 105 -8.19 13.83 29.44
CA ASN A 105 -8.01 13.58 30.87
C ASN A 105 -6.60 13.02 31.14
N GLN A 106 -5.94 13.56 32.17
CA GLN A 106 -4.50 13.54 32.50
C GLN A 106 -3.74 12.18 32.43
N ASN A 107 -4.40 11.06 32.16
CA ASN A 107 -3.81 9.72 32.30
C ASN A 107 -3.44 9.00 30.99
N GLN A 108 -3.46 9.67 29.82
CA GLN A 108 -3.09 8.98 28.57
C GLN A 108 -2.07 9.74 27.71
N SER A 109 -0.83 9.26 27.81
CA SER A 109 0.30 9.43 26.88
C SER A 109 0.83 10.86 26.74
N ARG A 110 1.97 11.13 27.40
CA ARG A 110 2.74 12.40 27.38
C ARG A 110 3.15 12.91 25.99
N ASN A 111 2.89 12.19 24.90
CA ASN A 111 3.41 12.50 23.57
C ASN A 111 2.34 12.84 22.51
N ARG A 112 1.10 13.14 22.90
CA ARG A 112 0.08 13.58 21.93
C ARG A 112 -0.05 15.11 21.91
N ILE A 113 0.16 15.69 20.74
CA ILE A 113 -0.04 17.11 20.48
C ILE A 113 -1.53 17.43 20.69
N PRO A 114 -1.88 18.42 21.54
CA PRO A 114 -3.27 18.85 21.70
C PRO A 114 -3.81 19.33 20.35
N TYR A 115 -5.05 18.96 20.03
CA TYR A 115 -5.72 19.42 18.83
C TYR A 115 -7.18 19.77 19.14
N GLU A 116 -7.72 20.71 18.36
CA GLU A 116 -9.11 21.12 18.46
C GLU A 116 -9.89 20.65 17.25
N ILE A 117 -11.06 20.05 17.47
CA ILE A 117 -11.95 19.70 16.38
C ILE A 117 -12.87 20.90 16.14
N GLN A 118 -12.70 21.55 15.00
CA GLN A 118 -13.48 22.70 14.56
C GLN A 118 -14.48 22.27 13.48
N LYS A 119 -15.73 22.69 13.58
CA LYS A 119 -16.80 22.29 12.66
C LYS A 119 -17.68 23.46 12.29
N ILE A 120 -18.14 23.46 11.04
CA ILE A 120 -19.25 24.30 10.58
C ILE A 120 -20.45 23.40 10.33
N VAL A 121 -21.55 23.73 10.98
CA VAL A 121 -22.83 23.03 10.88
C VAL A 121 -23.85 23.96 10.24
N LEU A 122 -24.51 23.49 9.19
CA LEU A 122 -25.64 24.19 8.58
C LEU A 122 -26.90 23.88 9.38
N LEU A 123 -27.58 24.94 9.80
CA LEU A 123 -28.85 24.86 10.51
C LEU A 123 -29.96 24.84 9.46
N THR A 124 -30.71 23.75 9.39
CA THR A 124 -31.91 23.64 8.56
C THR A 124 -33.14 23.50 9.43
N LYS A 125 -34.34 23.75 8.87
CA LYS A 125 -35.63 23.59 9.58
C LYS A 125 -35.77 22.27 10.32
N ASN A 126 -35.24 21.18 9.76
CA ASN A 126 -35.50 19.83 10.24
C ASN A 126 -34.29 19.19 10.95
N ARG A 127 -33.07 19.64 10.63
CA ARG A 127 -31.83 19.03 11.14
C ARG A 127 -30.60 19.91 11.01
N GLU A 128 -29.59 19.56 11.77
CA GLU A 128 -28.23 20.06 11.58
C GLU A 128 -27.51 19.22 10.50
N VAL A 129 -26.90 19.87 9.52
CA VAL A 129 -26.13 19.21 8.44
C VAL A 129 -24.66 19.62 8.54
N LEU A 130 -23.76 18.65 8.65
CA LEU A 130 -22.32 18.93 8.72
C LEU A 130 -21.80 19.48 7.39
N PHE A 131 -21.43 20.77 7.37
CA PHE A 131 -20.75 21.36 6.23
C PHE A 131 -19.28 20.96 6.23
N LEU A 132 -18.51 21.37 7.24
CA LEU A 132 -17.08 21.13 7.33
C LEU A 132 -16.68 20.66 8.71
N SER A 133 -15.68 19.79 8.79
CA SER A 133 -15.02 19.38 10.03
C SER A 133 -13.53 19.35 9.78
N HIS A 134 -12.75 19.97 10.64
CA HIS A 134 -11.30 20.05 10.55
C HIS A 134 -10.66 19.78 11.91
N GLN A 135 -9.49 19.16 11.90
CA GLN A 135 -8.66 18.98 13.09
C GLN A 135 -7.58 20.06 13.05
N ALA A 136 -7.73 21.08 13.88
CA ALA A 136 -6.79 22.19 13.95
C ALA A 136 -5.67 21.86 14.95
N TYR A 137 -4.43 21.86 14.47
CA TYR A 137 -3.23 21.83 15.30
C TYR A 137 -2.74 23.25 15.65
N ASP A 138 -3.08 24.23 14.79
CA ASP A 138 -3.00 25.67 15.06
C ASP A 138 -4.42 26.26 14.95
N PRO A 139 -5.10 26.48 16.09
CA PRO A 139 -6.50 26.84 16.10
C PRO A 139 -6.76 28.28 15.65
N GLU A 140 -5.78 29.19 15.73
CA GLU A 140 -6.02 30.63 15.52
C GLU A 140 -6.33 30.93 14.04
N TYR A 141 -5.46 30.46 13.13
CA TYR A 141 -5.65 30.65 11.68
C TYR A 141 -6.92 29.95 11.16
N THR A 142 -7.16 28.73 11.62
CA THR A 142 -8.28 27.91 11.18
C THR A 142 -9.63 28.45 11.68
N THR A 143 -9.66 28.95 12.93
CA THR A 143 -10.86 29.59 13.52
C THR A 143 -11.29 30.80 12.73
N GLN A 144 -10.37 31.71 12.40
CA GLN A 144 -10.70 32.94 11.68
C GLN A 144 -11.37 32.64 10.33
N LYS A 145 -10.87 31.62 9.63
CA LYS A 145 -11.44 31.19 8.34
C LYS A 145 -12.80 30.53 8.49
N MET A 146 -12.99 29.72 9.53
CA MET A 146 -14.29 29.11 9.80
C MET A 146 -15.37 30.13 10.18
N LEU A 147 -15.02 31.10 11.02
CA LEU A 147 -15.88 32.23 11.38
C LEU A 147 -16.23 33.09 10.17
N SER A 148 -15.27 33.31 9.25
CA SER A 148 -15.53 34.01 7.99
C SER A 148 -16.59 33.30 7.14
N TRP A 149 -16.55 31.97 7.05
CA TRP A 149 -17.56 31.21 6.32
C TRP A 149 -18.92 31.20 7.01
N GLU A 150 -18.96 31.03 8.33
CA GLU A 150 -20.20 31.16 9.10
C GLU A 150 -20.84 32.54 8.85
N SER A 151 -20.04 33.60 8.94
CA SER A 151 -20.48 34.98 8.69
C SER A 151 -21.02 35.16 7.27
N GLN A 152 -20.32 34.64 6.25
CA GLN A 152 -20.79 34.71 4.85
C GLN A 152 -22.11 33.98 4.62
N ILE A 153 -22.30 32.80 5.24
CA ILE A 153 -23.56 32.04 5.14
C ILE A 153 -24.68 32.82 5.82
N ASN A 154 -24.46 33.30 7.05
CA ASN A 154 -25.46 34.02 7.81
C ASN A 154 -25.79 35.37 7.12
N ALA A 155 -24.82 36.08 6.57
CA ALA A 155 -25.06 37.31 5.82
C ALA A 155 -25.92 37.07 4.57
N PHE A 156 -25.66 36.01 3.80
CA PHE A 156 -26.48 35.64 2.64
C PHE A 156 -27.94 35.32 3.02
N ILE A 157 -28.15 34.68 4.18
CA ILE A 157 -29.49 34.33 4.66
C ILE A 157 -30.27 35.59 5.05
N HIS A 158 -29.62 36.52 5.77
CA HIS A 158 -30.25 37.76 6.24
C HIS A 158 -30.33 38.86 5.16
N ASN A 159 -29.56 38.75 4.08
CA ASN A 159 -29.58 39.70 2.98
C ASN A 159 -30.42 39.17 1.79
N PRO A 160 -31.69 39.60 1.63
CA PRO A 160 -32.53 39.13 0.53
C PRO A 160 -32.05 39.60 -0.85
N ASN A 161 -31.21 40.64 -0.91
CA ASN A 161 -30.70 41.21 -2.17
C ASN A 161 -29.56 40.36 -2.76
N GLN A 162 -28.96 39.47 -1.97
CA GLN A 162 -27.93 38.57 -2.45
C GLN A 162 -28.56 37.34 -3.11
N GLN A 163 -28.41 37.22 -4.44
CA GLN A 163 -29.06 36.16 -5.23
C GLN A 163 -28.35 34.80 -5.15
N SER A 164 -27.03 34.78 -4.94
CA SER A 164 -26.28 33.53 -4.84
C SER A 164 -25.14 33.60 -3.83
N LEU A 165 -24.81 32.43 -3.29
CA LEU A 165 -23.64 32.20 -2.43
C LEU A 165 -22.90 30.98 -2.94
N LYS A 166 -21.62 31.14 -3.24
CA LYS A 166 -20.73 30.04 -3.66
C LYS A 166 -19.55 30.01 -2.70
N LEU A 167 -19.57 29.06 -1.78
CA LEU A 167 -18.45 28.79 -0.88
C LEU A 167 -17.69 27.57 -1.38
N ASN A 168 -16.39 27.76 -1.57
CA ASN A 168 -15.48 26.69 -1.95
C ASN A 168 -14.41 26.54 -0.87
N THR A 169 -14.39 25.38 -0.21
CA THR A 169 -13.37 25.10 0.80
C THR A 169 -12.02 24.73 0.17
N SER A 170 -11.91 24.66 -1.16
CA SER A 170 -10.63 24.42 -1.87
C SER A 170 -9.57 25.49 -1.61
N ASN A 171 -9.97 26.66 -1.11
CA ASN A 171 -9.08 27.78 -0.82
C ASN A 171 -8.54 27.75 0.61
N ILE A 172 -8.94 26.82 1.49
CA ILE A 172 -8.00 26.35 2.51
C ILE A 172 -6.89 25.74 1.68
N GLU A 173 -5.67 26.29 1.74
CA GLU A 173 -4.52 25.66 1.12
C GLU A 173 -4.67 24.17 1.39
N PRO A 174 -4.88 23.38 0.34
CA PRO A 174 -5.21 22.01 0.59
C PRO A 174 -4.07 21.45 1.42
N GLU A 175 -4.36 20.74 2.50
CA GLU A 175 -3.30 20.12 3.30
C GLU A 175 -2.43 19.14 2.45
N TRP A 176 -2.78 18.87 1.19
CA TRP A 176 -1.87 18.21 0.25
C TRP A 176 -0.69 19.10 -0.18
N PHE A 177 -0.80 20.43 -0.13
CA PHE A 177 0.29 21.37 -0.39
C PHE A 177 1.14 21.64 0.86
N VAL A 178 0.53 21.68 2.05
CA VAL A 178 1.26 21.50 3.32
C VAL A 178 1.57 20.01 3.50
N MET A 179 2.32 19.44 2.56
CA MET A 179 2.93 18.13 2.73
C MET A 179 3.91 18.24 3.90
N THR A 180 3.44 17.88 5.09
CA THR A 180 4.36 17.61 6.20
C THR A 180 5.41 16.62 5.70
N THR A 181 6.67 16.76 6.11
CA THR A 181 7.78 15.89 5.70
C THR A 181 7.41 14.41 5.80
N SER A 182 6.57 14.05 6.77
CA SER A 182 6.02 12.71 6.96
C SER A 182 5.25 12.16 5.75
N ARG A 183 4.46 12.98 5.03
CA ARG A 183 3.68 12.55 3.85
C ARG A 183 4.59 12.28 2.66
N TRP A 184 5.62 13.09 2.43
CA TRP A 184 6.65 12.82 1.41
C TRP A 184 7.41 11.53 1.68
N ILE A 185 7.73 11.26 2.95
CA ILE A 185 8.37 9.99 3.35
C ILE A 185 7.44 8.82 3.01
N ILE A 186 6.14 8.91 3.32
CA ILE A 186 5.18 7.84 3.02
C ILE A 186 5.08 7.58 1.51
N ILE A 187 4.90 8.62 0.71
CA ILE A 187 4.84 8.50 -0.76
C ILE A 187 6.14 7.89 -1.29
N GLY A 188 7.28 8.40 -0.83
CA GLY A 188 8.60 7.88 -1.20
C GLY A 188 8.77 6.40 -0.86
N VAL A 189 8.33 5.98 0.34
CA VAL A 189 8.37 4.57 0.77
C VAL A 189 7.48 3.69 -0.10
N ILE A 190 6.28 4.14 -0.47
CA ILE A 190 5.38 3.38 -1.36
C ILE A 190 5.98 3.26 -2.76
N LEU A 191 6.43 4.36 -3.35
CA LEU A 191 7.05 4.35 -4.68
C LEU A 191 8.30 3.46 -4.69
N ASN A 192 9.12 3.54 -3.64
CA ASN A 192 10.28 2.66 -3.48
C ASN A 192 9.87 1.18 -3.32
N ALA A 193 8.81 0.88 -2.56
CA ALA A 193 8.30 -0.49 -2.43
C ALA A 193 7.80 -1.05 -3.78
N ILE A 194 7.08 -0.24 -4.57
CA ILE A 194 6.64 -0.60 -5.93
C ILE A 194 7.86 -0.84 -6.84
N LEU A 195 8.88 0.01 -6.74
CA LEU A 195 10.13 -0.14 -7.49
C LEU A 195 10.85 -1.44 -7.11
N ILE A 196 11.02 -1.71 -5.81
CA ILE A 196 11.62 -2.94 -5.30
C ILE A 196 10.84 -4.17 -5.78
N LEU A 197 9.51 -4.14 -5.73
CA LEU A 197 8.67 -5.22 -6.25
C LEU A 197 8.88 -5.46 -7.74
N SER A 198 8.98 -4.37 -8.51
CA SER A 198 9.14 -4.40 -9.95
C SER A 198 10.47 -5.03 -10.36
N PHE A 199 11.56 -4.71 -9.65
CA PHE A 199 12.90 -5.19 -9.98
C PHE A 199 13.30 -6.49 -9.26
N MET A 200 12.93 -6.64 -7.99
CA MET A 200 13.35 -7.76 -7.14
C MET A 200 12.27 -8.84 -6.97
N GLY A 201 11.03 -8.59 -7.42
CA GLY A 201 9.93 -9.56 -7.38
C GLY A 201 10.01 -10.69 -8.42
N GLU A 202 11.21 -10.97 -8.97
CA GLU A 202 11.43 -12.00 -9.98
C GLU A 202 11.12 -13.39 -9.41
N VAL A 203 10.22 -14.11 -10.08
CA VAL A 203 9.99 -15.54 -9.86
C VAL A 203 10.73 -16.30 -10.95
N SER A 204 11.66 -17.16 -10.55
CA SER A 204 12.30 -18.09 -11.47
C SER A 204 11.65 -19.46 -11.39
N ILE A 205 11.21 -19.99 -12.53
CA ILE A 205 10.62 -21.31 -12.67
C ILE A 205 11.46 -22.08 -13.69
N CYS A 206 12.03 -23.21 -13.26
CA CYS A 206 12.77 -24.12 -14.12
C CYS A 206 11.98 -25.42 -14.23
N GLU A 207 11.53 -25.74 -15.44
CA GLU A 207 10.83 -26.99 -15.76
C GLU A 207 11.76 -27.86 -16.60
N LEU A 208 12.22 -28.98 -16.03
CA LEU A 208 12.95 -30.02 -16.74
C LEU A 208 11.94 -31.08 -17.17
N ASP A 209 11.87 -31.38 -18.46
CA ASP A 209 10.84 -32.25 -19.01
C ASP A 209 11.44 -33.22 -20.04
N PHE A 210 11.54 -34.49 -19.64
CA PHE A 210 12.09 -35.56 -20.47
C PHE A 210 11.27 -35.85 -21.71
N SER A 211 9.94 -35.66 -21.66
CA SER A 211 9.09 -35.88 -22.83
C SER A 211 9.40 -34.86 -23.94
N SER A 212 9.76 -33.64 -23.55
CA SER A 212 10.16 -32.59 -24.48
C SER A 212 11.65 -32.64 -24.84
N GLY A 213 12.50 -33.24 -24.00
CA GLY A 213 13.95 -33.17 -24.13
C GLY A 213 14.55 -31.80 -23.77
N TYR A 214 13.77 -30.88 -23.18
CA TYR A 214 14.21 -29.52 -22.85
C TYR A 214 14.07 -29.17 -21.37
N ILE A 215 14.96 -28.28 -20.91
CA ILE A 215 14.72 -27.43 -19.74
C ILE A 215 14.13 -26.10 -20.21
N THR A 216 13.01 -25.73 -19.63
CA THR A 216 12.38 -24.42 -19.81
C THR A 216 12.62 -23.55 -18.58
N LYS A 217 13.39 -22.48 -18.73
CA LYS A 217 13.57 -21.45 -17.71
C LYS A 217 12.61 -20.28 -17.99
N LYS A 218 11.64 -20.07 -17.10
CA LYS A 218 10.70 -18.94 -17.11
C LYS A 218 11.08 -17.98 -16.00
N LEU A 219 11.37 -16.74 -16.36
CA LEU A 219 11.54 -15.63 -15.42
C LEU A 219 10.31 -14.74 -15.53
N ARG A 220 9.61 -14.54 -14.41
CA ARG A 220 8.41 -13.71 -14.36
C ARG A 220 8.59 -12.60 -13.35
N TRP A 221 8.49 -11.36 -13.81
CA TRP A 221 8.38 -10.19 -12.95
C TRP A 221 6.90 -9.88 -12.76
N LEU A 222 6.51 -9.48 -11.55
CA LEU A 222 5.11 -9.49 -11.12
C LEU A 222 4.18 -8.67 -12.03
N PHE A 223 4.68 -7.61 -12.68
CA PHE A 223 3.88 -6.66 -13.45
C PHE A 223 4.40 -6.28 -14.84
N ILE A 224 5.57 -6.76 -15.30
CA ILE A 224 6.23 -6.14 -16.47
C ILE A 224 6.50 -7.12 -17.62
N PHE A 225 7.18 -8.23 -17.38
CA PHE A 225 7.57 -9.14 -18.46
C PHE A 225 7.71 -10.59 -17.99
N THR A 226 7.54 -11.51 -18.93
CA THR A 226 7.89 -12.92 -18.77
C THR A 226 8.93 -13.28 -19.82
N LYS A 227 10.12 -13.69 -19.39
CA LYS A 227 11.18 -14.19 -20.28
C LYS A 227 11.22 -15.71 -20.22
N LYS A 228 11.15 -16.37 -21.37
CA LYS A 228 11.20 -17.84 -21.47
C LYS A 228 12.36 -18.25 -22.35
N ASN A 229 13.28 -19.01 -21.79
CA ASN A 229 14.39 -19.62 -22.52
C ASN A 229 14.27 -21.14 -22.45
N LYS A 230 14.59 -21.84 -23.54
CA LYS A 230 14.69 -23.30 -23.60
C LYS A 230 16.15 -23.69 -23.83
N TYR A 231 16.58 -24.78 -23.20
CA TYR A 231 17.88 -25.41 -23.42
C TYR A 231 17.68 -26.92 -23.51
N SER A 232 18.50 -27.62 -24.30
CA SER A 232 18.41 -29.08 -24.42
C SER A 232 18.85 -29.74 -23.10
N LEU A 233 18.18 -30.81 -22.68
CA LEU A 233 18.59 -31.57 -21.50
C LEU A 233 19.94 -32.28 -21.72
N ILE A 234 20.21 -32.72 -22.95
CA ILE A 234 21.44 -33.43 -23.33
C ILE A 234 22.66 -32.49 -23.23
N GLU A 235 22.45 -31.18 -23.36
CA GLU A 235 23.52 -30.20 -23.18
C GLU A 235 23.93 -30.04 -21.72
N ILE A 236 23.16 -30.49 -20.74
CA ILE A 236 23.48 -30.29 -19.32
C ILE A 236 24.50 -31.35 -18.88
N LYS A 237 25.73 -30.92 -18.58
CA LYS A 237 26.81 -31.81 -18.11
C LYS A 237 26.86 -31.92 -16.59
N ASP A 238 26.55 -30.85 -15.88
CA ASP A 238 26.65 -30.81 -14.43
C ASP A 238 25.67 -29.80 -13.82
N VAL A 239 25.36 -29.99 -12.54
CA VAL A 239 24.58 -29.09 -11.70
C VAL A 239 25.48 -28.72 -10.52
N GLN A 240 25.73 -27.44 -10.28
CA GLN A 240 26.58 -26.98 -9.18
C GLN A 240 25.83 -26.04 -8.25
N VAL A 241 26.24 -26.02 -6.99
CA VAL A 241 25.84 -24.98 -6.04
C VAL A 241 26.96 -23.96 -5.95
N GLU A 242 26.77 -22.82 -6.62
CA GLU A 242 27.65 -21.67 -6.48
C GLU A 242 27.39 -20.99 -5.14
N TRP A 243 28.44 -20.50 -4.51
CA TRP A 243 28.34 -19.70 -3.31
C TRP A 243 29.22 -18.46 -3.41
N LYS A 244 28.81 -17.38 -2.75
CA LYS A 244 29.62 -16.18 -2.56
C LYS A 244 29.61 -15.79 -1.09
N LYS A 245 30.76 -15.36 -0.56
CA LYS A 245 30.87 -14.82 0.79
C LYS A 245 30.54 -13.33 0.74
N HIS A 246 29.40 -12.93 1.31
CA HIS A 246 29.03 -11.51 1.35
C HIS A 246 28.29 -11.18 2.67
N LYS A 247 29.04 -10.94 3.74
CA LYS A 247 28.58 -10.87 5.16
C LYS A 247 27.92 -12.16 5.69
N SER A 248 27.13 -12.84 4.87
CA SER A 248 26.69 -14.22 5.02
C SER A 248 26.85 -14.99 3.70
N ASN A 249 26.88 -16.32 3.79
CA ASN A 249 27.09 -17.17 2.61
C ASN A 249 25.81 -17.21 1.78
N VAL A 250 25.89 -16.66 0.56
CA VAL A 250 24.80 -16.66 -0.40
C VAL A 250 24.98 -17.84 -1.35
N TYR A 251 23.89 -18.53 -1.73
CA TYR A 251 23.96 -19.73 -2.57
C TYR A 251 23.06 -19.63 -3.80
N ARG A 252 23.44 -20.30 -4.89
CA ARG A 252 22.67 -20.38 -6.13
C ARG A 252 22.91 -21.72 -6.83
N ILE A 253 21.88 -22.26 -7.47
CA ILE A 253 22.03 -23.46 -8.32
C ILE A 253 22.34 -23.00 -9.75
N THR A 254 23.37 -23.58 -10.34
CA THR A 254 23.83 -23.28 -11.70
C THR A 254 24.02 -24.57 -12.47
N LEU A 255 23.53 -24.62 -13.71
CA LEU A 255 23.76 -25.73 -14.63
C LEU A 255 24.98 -25.42 -15.49
N THR A 256 25.86 -26.39 -15.67
CA THR A 256 26.98 -26.30 -16.61
C THR A 256 26.60 -26.98 -17.90
N LEU A 257 26.57 -26.23 -18.99
CA LEU A 257 26.26 -26.76 -20.32
C LEU A 257 27.51 -27.41 -20.96
N ALA A 258 27.29 -28.22 -21.99
CA ALA A 258 28.33 -28.92 -22.74
C ALA A 258 29.33 -27.96 -23.40
N SER A 259 28.88 -26.75 -23.73
CA SER A 259 29.68 -25.62 -24.20
C SER A 259 30.57 -24.98 -23.13
N GLY A 260 30.51 -25.43 -21.88
CA GLY A 260 31.17 -24.81 -20.73
C GLY A 260 30.41 -23.60 -20.15
N LYS A 261 29.34 -23.13 -20.82
CA LYS A 261 28.54 -22.01 -20.35
C LYS A 261 27.78 -22.37 -19.08
N LYS A 262 27.84 -21.48 -18.09
CA LYS A 262 27.08 -21.60 -16.83
C LYS A 262 25.71 -20.94 -16.96
N LEU A 263 24.66 -21.69 -16.70
CA LEU A 263 23.27 -21.26 -16.71
C LEU A 263 22.72 -21.25 -15.27
N PRO A 264 22.68 -20.10 -14.60
CA PRO A 264 22.12 -20.03 -13.26
C PRO A 264 20.60 -20.23 -13.29
N LEU A 265 20.05 -21.01 -12.37
CA LEU A 265 18.59 -21.24 -12.31
C LEU A 265 17.83 -20.01 -11.83
N SER A 266 18.39 -19.22 -10.92
CA SER A 266 17.87 -17.90 -10.50
C SER A 266 18.84 -16.78 -10.88
N THR A 267 18.36 -15.56 -11.06
CA THR A 267 19.25 -14.39 -11.27
C THR A 267 19.96 -13.99 -9.98
N TYR A 268 19.24 -14.06 -8.85
CA TYR A 268 19.74 -13.73 -7.52
C TYR A 268 20.34 -14.94 -6.79
N TYR A 269 21.25 -14.66 -5.86
CA TYR A 269 21.69 -15.64 -4.88
C TYR A 269 20.69 -15.66 -3.72
N ALA A 270 20.27 -16.84 -3.31
CA ALA A 270 19.43 -17.00 -2.14
C ALA A 270 20.31 -16.93 -0.88
N ASN A 271 20.05 -15.94 -0.02
CA ASN A 271 20.73 -15.83 1.27
C ASN A 271 19.76 -15.70 2.46
N TYR A 272 18.46 -15.57 2.23
CA TYR A 272 17.72 -14.79 3.21
C TYR A 272 17.31 -15.56 4.49
N LEU A 273 16.86 -16.82 4.43
CA LEU A 273 16.33 -17.48 5.64
C LEU A 273 16.42 -19.03 5.64
N LYS A 274 17.27 -19.67 4.83
CA LYS A 274 17.44 -21.15 4.86
C LYS A 274 18.89 -21.64 4.78
N PRO A 275 19.20 -22.74 5.48
CA PRO A 275 20.52 -23.35 5.49
C PRO A 275 20.86 -23.92 4.11
N ALA A 276 22.13 -23.80 3.71
CA ALA A 276 22.73 -24.36 2.49
C ALA A 276 22.22 -25.77 2.13
N LYS A 277 21.86 -26.57 3.16
CA LYS A 277 21.23 -27.89 3.05
C LYS A 277 20.11 -27.95 2.01
N LYS A 278 19.12 -27.03 2.04
CA LYS A 278 17.96 -27.14 1.13
C LYS A 278 18.35 -26.91 -0.34
N ILE A 279 19.27 -25.98 -0.59
CA ILE A 279 19.77 -25.70 -1.93
C ILE A 279 20.59 -26.88 -2.45
N LYS A 280 21.45 -27.46 -1.61
CA LYS A 280 22.17 -28.70 -1.91
C LYS A 280 21.23 -29.87 -2.19
N THR A 281 20.18 -30.06 -1.39
CA THR A 281 19.17 -31.10 -1.62
C THR A 281 18.49 -30.93 -2.97
N THR A 282 18.05 -29.73 -3.33
CA THR A 282 17.42 -29.51 -4.64
C THR A 282 18.40 -29.64 -5.80
N ALA A 283 19.66 -29.23 -5.64
CA ALA A 283 20.69 -29.49 -6.64
C ALA A 283 20.87 -31.01 -6.86
N ASN A 284 20.90 -31.80 -5.78
CA ASN A 284 20.96 -33.26 -5.87
C ASN A 284 19.69 -33.86 -6.47
N GLU A 285 18.50 -33.34 -6.16
CA GLU A 285 17.25 -33.77 -6.81
C GLU A 285 17.30 -33.53 -8.33
N ILE A 286 17.88 -32.42 -8.78
CA ILE A 286 18.07 -32.12 -10.21
C ILE A 286 19.10 -33.07 -10.82
N ARG A 287 20.26 -33.31 -10.16
CA ARG A 287 21.27 -34.26 -10.64
C ARG A 287 20.70 -35.67 -10.80
N ASN A 288 20.00 -36.15 -9.77
CA ASN A 288 19.38 -37.46 -9.78
C ASN A 288 18.28 -37.56 -10.83
N PHE A 289 17.51 -36.47 -11.05
CA PHE A 289 16.53 -36.45 -12.12
C PHE A 289 17.20 -36.58 -13.48
N LEU A 290 18.34 -35.91 -13.70
CA LEU A 290 19.11 -35.94 -14.96
C LEU A 290 20.07 -37.13 -15.10
N SER A 291 20.11 -38.05 -14.13
CA SER A 291 21.07 -39.17 -14.10
C SER A 291 22.54 -38.74 -14.22
N LEU A 292 22.90 -37.58 -13.64
CA LEU A 292 24.28 -37.08 -13.62
C LEU A 292 25.06 -37.69 -12.45
N SER A 293 26.32 -38.05 -12.68
CA SER A 293 27.20 -38.57 -11.62
C SER A 293 27.45 -37.52 -10.53
N SER A 294 27.52 -37.96 -9.27
CA SER A 294 27.87 -37.08 -8.16
C SER A 294 29.36 -36.76 -8.20
N SER A 295 29.72 -35.52 -8.51
CA SER A 295 31.06 -34.95 -8.30
C SER A 295 31.29 -34.60 -6.83
#